data_AF-A0A2V6BEX2-F1
#
_entry.id   AF-A0A2V6BEX2-F1
#
_cell.length_a   1.000
_cell.length_b   1.000
_cell.length_c   1.000
_cell.angle_alpha   90.00
_cell.angle_beta   90.00
_cell.angle_gamma   90.00
#
_symmetry.space_group_name_H-M   'P 1'
#
loop_
_entity.id
_entity.type
_entity.pdbx_description
1 polymer ?
#
loop_
_entity_poly.entity_id
_entity_poly.type
_entity_poly.pdbx_seq_one_letter_code
_entity_poly.pdbx_strand_id
1 'polypeptide(L)' 'MSSHPAESKRLLSHIIAEWACALKYEQLSAEAIQAAKLFWFDSIGCALGGSQQDDAQILLKH' A
#
# COMPACT_ATOMS: atom_id res chain seq x y z
N MET A 1 -12.97 29.66 34.49
CA MET A 1 -12.55 28.41 33.81
C MET A 1 -12.25 28.77 32.37
N SER A 2 -10.98 28.81 31.99
CA SER A 2 -10.55 29.14 30.63
C SER A 2 -10.85 27.96 29.71
N SER A 3 -11.94 28.07 28.95
CA SER A 3 -12.25 27.16 27.86
C SER A 3 -11.33 27.47 26.68
N HIS A 4 -10.15 26.86 26.66
CA HIS A 4 -9.41 26.75 25.40
C HIS A 4 -10.16 25.73 24.54
N PRO A 5 -10.72 26.12 23.37
CA PRO A 5 -11.21 25.12 22.43
C PRO A 5 -10.00 24.30 22.01
N ALA A 6 -9.99 23.02 22.39
CA ALA A 6 -8.97 22.10 21.90
C ALA A 6 -9.17 22.02 20.38
N GLU A 7 -8.28 22.68 19.63
CA GLU A 7 -8.16 22.46 18.19
C GLU A 7 -7.94 20.96 18.00
N SER A 8 -8.92 20.27 17.41
CA SER A 8 -8.86 18.83 17.19
C SER A 8 -7.72 18.57 16.20
N LYS A 9 -6.53 18.24 16.71
CA LYS A 9 -5.37 17.94 15.87
C LYS A 9 -5.76 16.80 14.95
N ARG A 10 -5.83 17.11 13.66
CA ARG A 10 -6.11 16.13 12.62
C ARG A 10 -5.08 15.00 12.72
N LEU A 11 -5.56 13.78 12.90
CA LEU A 11 -4.70 12.62 13.09
C LEU A 11 -3.88 12.37 11.82
N LEU A 12 -2.62 11.97 11.96
CA LEU A 12 -1.77 11.63 10.81
C LEU A 12 -2.41 10.52 9.96
N SER A 13 -2.99 9.51 10.60
CA SER A 13 -3.73 8.43 9.91
C SER A 13 -4.89 8.98 9.07
N HIS A 14 -5.60 9.99 9.58
CA HIS A 14 -6.69 10.65 8.85
C HIS A 14 -6.17 11.43 7.63
N ILE A 15 -5.02 12.09 7.76
CA ILE A 15 -4.37 12.79 6.63
C ILE A 15 -3.98 11.80 5.52
N ILE A 16 -3.34 10.69 5.89
CA ILE A 16 -2.90 9.67 4.93
C ILE A 16 -4.10 9.00 4.26
N ALA A 17 -5.14 8.66 5.04
CA ALA A 17 -6.36 8.06 4.52
C ALA A 17 -7.06 8.97 3.50
N GLU A 18 -7.22 10.26 3.81
CA GLU A 18 -7.80 11.20 2.86
C GLU A 18 -6.97 11.34 1.59
N TRP A 19 -5.64 11.43 1.71
CA TRP A 19 -4.77 11.48 0.54
C TRP A 19 -4.92 10.24 -0.34
N ALA A 20 -4.89 9.05 0.27
CA ALA A 20 -5.00 7.78 -0.45
C ALA A 20 -6.36 7.64 -1.15
N CYS A 21 -7.45 8.03 -0.48
CA CYS A 21 -8.80 7.97 -1.04
C CYS A 21 -9.03 9.00 -2.16
N ALA A 22 -8.36 10.14 -2.13
CA ALA A 22 -8.52 11.21 -3.13
C ALA A 22 -7.60 11.08 -4.35
N LEU A 23 -6.60 10.19 -4.31
CA LEU A 23 -5.61 10.02 -5.36
C LEU A 23 -6.27 9.54 -6.67
N LYS A 24 -5.94 10.22 -7.77
CA LYS A 24 -6.41 9.90 -9.12
C LYS A 24 -5.25 9.47 -10.01
N TYR A 25 -5.56 8.73 -11.06
CA TYR A 25 -4.57 8.23 -12.01
C TYR A 25 -3.77 9.37 -12.68
N GLU A 26 -4.42 10.49 -13.01
CA GLU A 26 -3.79 11.63 -13.68
C GLU A 26 -2.74 12.33 -12.81
N GLN A 27 -2.73 12.07 -11.51
CA GLN A 27 -1.76 12.61 -10.57
C GLN A 27 -0.50 11.73 -10.46
N LEU A 28 -0.49 10.56 -11.10
CA LEU A 28 0.66 9.66 -11.11
C LEU A 28 1.68 10.07 -12.17
N SER A 29 2.95 10.08 -11.81
CA SER A 29 4.03 10.28 -12.78
C SER A 29 4.25 9.03 -13.62
N ALA A 30 4.83 9.20 -14.81
CA ALA A 30 5.15 8.07 -15.69
C ALA A 30 6.14 7.09 -15.02
N GLU A 31 7.08 7.62 -14.23
CA GLU A 31 8.08 6.86 -13.48
C GLU A 31 7.41 6.02 -12.38
N ALA A 32 6.45 6.59 -11.65
CA ALA A 32 5.71 5.87 -10.62
C ALA A 32 4.91 4.69 -11.23
N ILE A 33 4.29 4.90 -12.39
CA ILE A 33 3.59 3.85 -13.12
C ILE A 33 4.57 2.76 -13.58
N GLN A 34 5.73 3.15 -14.11
CA GLN A 34 6.72 2.18 -14.57
C GLN A 34 7.30 1.36 -13.41
N ALA A 35 7.57 2.00 -12.27
CA ALA A 35 8.02 1.31 -11.07
C ALA A 35 6.96 0.31 -10.57
N ALA A 36 5.68 0.68 -10.57
CA ALA A 36 4.60 -0.21 -10.18
C ALA A 36 4.50 -1.45 -11.10
N LYS A 37 4.70 -1.26 -12.42
CA LYS A 37 4.74 -2.39 -13.38
C LYS A 37 5.91 -3.33 -13.10
N LEU A 38 7.11 -2.80 -12.88
CA LEU A 38 8.29 -3.61 -12.57
C LEU A 38 8.11 -4.37 -11.26
N PHE A 39 7.56 -3.71 -10.24
CA PHE A 39 7.26 -4.34 -8.95
C PHE A 39 6.25 -5.49 -9.10
N TRP A 40 5.24 -5.33 -9.96
CA TRP A 40 4.29 -6.39 -10.28
C TRP A 40 4.98 -7.60 -10.93
N PHE A 41 5.83 -7.37 -11.93
CA PHE A 41 6.56 -8.46 -12.60
C PHE A 41 7.46 -9.21 -11.63
N ASP A 42 8.19 -8.49 -10.78
CA ASP A 42 9.06 -9.09 -9.76
C ASP A 42 8.26 -9.89 -8.73
N SER A 43 7.17 -9.32 -8.20
CA SER A 43 6.31 -9.98 -7.22
C SER A 43 5.72 -11.29 -7.75
N ILE A 44 5.22 -11.28 -8.99
CA ILE A 44 4.68 -12.49 -9.63
C ILE A 44 5.81 -13.49 -9.90
N GLY A 45 6.97 -13.05 -10.39
CA GLY A 45 8.13 -13.91 -10.62
C GLY A 45 8.59 -14.60 -9.34
N CYS A 46 8.72 -13.85 -8.25
CA CYS A 46 9.06 -14.37 -6.93
C CYS A 46 8.00 -15.34 -6.41
N ALA A 47 6.71 -15.01 -6.53
CA ALA A 47 5.62 -15.89 -6.10
C ALA A 47 5.62 -17.21 -6.87
N LEU A 48 5.80 -17.19 -8.18
CA LEU A 48 5.89 -18.40 -9.00
C LEU A 48 7.13 -19.23 -8.65
N GLY A 49 8.30 -18.59 -8.54
CA GLY A 49 9.54 -19.27 -8.15
C GLY A 49 9.48 -19.87 -6.74
N GLY A 50 8.81 -19.17 -5.82
CA GLY A 50 8.61 -19.59 -4.43
C GLY A 50 7.45 -20.57 -4.23
N SER A 51 6.52 -20.70 -5.18
CA SER A 51 5.29 -21.50 -5.01
C SER A 51 5.50 -22.98 -4.71
N GLN A 52 6.68 -23.51 -5.08
CA GLN A 52 7.05 -24.91 -4.84
C GLN A 52 7.91 -25.11 -3.59
N GLN A 53 8.20 -24.05 -2.83
CA GLN A 53 8.92 -24.16 -1.57
C GLN A 53 8.06 -24.88 -0.51
N ASP A 54 8.71 -25.52 0.45
CA ASP A 54 8.04 -26.36 1.46
C ASP A 54 7.00 -25.59 2.28
N ASP A 55 7.30 -24.33 2.62
CA ASP A 55 6.41 -23.43 3.36
C ASP A 55 5.13 -23.11 2.57
N ALA A 56 5.24 -22.80 1.28
CA ALA A 56 4.11 -22.60 0.38
C ALA A 56 3.26 -23.87 0.25
N GLN A 57 3.89 -25.04 0.18
CA GLN A 57 3.19 -26.33 0.11
C GLN A 57 2.49 -26.69 1.43
N ILE A 58 3.05 -26.33 2.58
CA ILE A 58 2.41 -26.50 3.89
C ILE A 58 1.15 -25.63 3.97
N LEU A 59 1.23 -24.36 3.56
CA LEU A 59 0.08 -23.45 3.53
C LEU A 59 -1.09 -24.02 2.72
N LEU A 60 -0.82 -24.63 1.57
CA LEU A 60 -1.86 -25.14 0.65
C LEU A 60 -2.49 -26.48 1.08
N LYS A 61 -1.91 -27.19 2.05
CA LYS A 61 -2.43 -28.47 2.54
C LYS A 61 -3.52 -28.32 3.61
N HIS A 62 -3.84 -27.10 4.01
CA HIS A 62 -4.82 -26.74 5.04
C HIS A 62 -5.81 -25.70 4.54
#